data_AF-A0A1T4JJL7-F1
#
_entry.id   AF-A0A1T4JJL7-F1
#
_cell.length_a   1.000
_cell.length_b   1.000
_cell.length_c   1.000
_cell.angle_alpha   90.00
_cell.angle_beta   90.00
_cell.angle_gamma   90.00
#
_symmetry.space_group_name_H-M   'P 1'
#
loop_
_entity.id
_entity.type
_entity.pdbx_description
1 polymer ?
#
loop_
_entity_poly.entity_id
_entity_poly.type
_entity_poly.pdbx_seq_one_letter_code
_entity_poly.pdbx_strand_id
1 'polypeptide(L)'
;MGMYFNTAQTMLMAQVVNSHFANDVNGGDIAHWRNNRADLQNHTLPQIADMHGAHGADYPLGSDPGGAIRRRWRSWLTKLEQSNNPNTGNRIGKDIRDYIHDGLANANCLEIVFAVVPAAAVSVDAPVDYPLATPAGSVGRLITIHTLEIDDPKW
;
A
#
# COMPACT_ATOMS: atom_id res chain seq x y z
N MET A 1 16.29 10.26 -11.30
CA MET A 1 14.95 9.86 -11.81
C MET A 1 14.18 9.27 -10.65
N GLY A 2 13.43 10.11 -9.94
CA GLY A 2 12.55 9.73 -8.85
C GLY A 2 11.38 8.86 -9.31
N MET A 3 10.71 8.22 -8.36
CA MET A 3 9.48 7.48 -8.63
C MET A 3 8.35 8.50 -8.84
N TYR A 4 7.84 8.55 -10.06
CA TYR A 4 6.75 9.45 -10.44
C TYR A 4 5.41 8.92 -9.93
N PHE A 5 4.72 9.67 -9.07
CA PHE A 5 3.36 9.40 -8.61
C PHE A 5 2.29 9.75 -9.65
N ASN A 6 2.45 9.22 -10.85
CA ASN A 6 1.38 9.02 -11.86
C ASN A 6 1.91 8.19 -13.04
N THR A 7 2.95 7.38 -12.83
CA THR A 7 3.50 6.54 -13.89
C THR A 7 2.97 5.14 -13.79
N ALA A 8 3.11 4.40 -14.90
CA ALA A 8 2.91 2.97 -14.93
C ALA A 8 3.57 2.25 -13.73
N GLN A 9 4.72 2.73 -13.25
CA GLN A 9 5.41 2.15 -12.08
C GLN A 9 4.62 2.25 -10.78
N THR A 10 3.97 3.38 -10.51
CA THR A 10 3.14 3.54 -9.30
C THR A 10 1.86 2.74 -9.40
N MET A 11 1.24 2.68 -10.58
CA MET A 11 0.08 1.83 -10.81
C MET A 11 0.43 0.35 -10.61
N LEU A 12 1.59 -0.10 -11.12
CA LEU A 12 2.10 -1.45 -10.91
C LEU A 12 2.39 -1.72 -9.43
N MET A 13 2.92 -0.75 -8.69
CA MET A 13 3.14 -0.89 -7.26
C MET A 13 1.85 -1.00 -6.46
N ALA A 14 0.87 -0.14 -6.75
CA ALA A 14 -0.46 -0.26 -6.15
C ALA A 14 -1.09 -1.61 -6.50
N GLN A 15 -0.91 -2.10 -7.72
CA GLN A 15 -1.37 -3.43 -8.13
C GLN A 15 -0.70 -4.56 -7.34
N VAL A 16 0.64 -4.53 -7.16
CA VAL A 16 1.35 -5.54 -6.35
C VAL A 16 0.87 -5.51 -4.90
N VAL A 17 0.74 -4.33 -4.30
CA VAL A 17 0.21 -4.22 -2.93
C VAL A 17 -1.23 -4.75 -2.89
N ASN A 18 -2.07 -4.40 -3.85
CA ASN A 18 -3.45 -4.90 -3.92
C ASN A 18 -3.50 -6.42 -4.08
N SER A 19 -2.58 -7.06 -4.81
CA SER A 19 -2.54 -8.52 -4.87
C SER A 19 -2.22 -9.13 -3.50
N HIS A 20 -1.40 -8.50 -2.66
CA HIS A 20 -1.15 -9.03 -1.31
C HIS A 20 -2.41 -9.00 -0.42
N PHE A 21 -3.29 -8.02 -0.60
CA PHE A 21 -4.47 -7.84 0.26
C PHE A 21 -5.80 -8.17 -0.43
N ALA A 22 -5.78 -8.71 -1.64
CA ALA A 22 -6.96 -9.20 -2.32
C ALA A 22 -7.46 -10.51 -1.71
N ASN A 23 -8.71 -10.84 -2.02
CA ASN A 23 -9.32 -12.12 -1.69
C ASN A 23 -8.52 -13.29 -2.34
N ASP A 24 -8.46 -14.44 -1.67
CA ASP A 24 -7.78 -15.66 -2.12
C ASP A 24 -8.32 -16.18 -3.46
N VAL A 25 -9.62 -16.02 -3.72
CA VAL A 25 -10.27 -16.36 -4.99
C VAL A 25 -9.77 -15.48 -6.15
N ASN A 26 -9.32 -14.25 -5.85
CA ASN A 26 -8.78 -13.30 -6.84
C ASN A 26 -7.24 -13.35 -6.93
N GLY A 27 -6.62 -14.42 -6.42
CA GLY A 27 -5.18 -14.60 -6.41
C GLY A 27 -4.46 -13.75 -5.36
N GLY A 28 -5.18 -13.26 -4.35
CA GLY A 28 -4.59 -12.52 -3.24
C GLY A 28 -4.29 -13.36 -2.00
N ASP A 29 -3.68 -12.74 -1.01
CA ASP A 29 -3.17 -13.43 0.18
C ASP A 29 -3.59 -12.78 1.50
N ILE A 30 -4.81 -12.22 1.53
CA ILE A 30 -5.33 -11.53 2.73
C ILE A 30 -5.33 -12.45 3.97
N ALA A 31 -5.48 -13.77 3.80
CA ALA A 31 -5.43 -14.75 4.89
C ALA A 31 -4.04 -14.84 5.54
N HIS A 32 -2.96 -14.84 4.74
CA HIS A 32 -1.59 -14.75 5.26
C HIS A 32 -1.40 -13.47 6.06
N TRP A 33 -1.89 -12.33 5.57
CA TRP A 33 -1.79 -11.07 6.30
C TRP A 33 -2.59 -11.04 7.59
N ARG A 34 -3.76 -11.69 7.64
CA ARG A 34 -4.51 -11.88 8.91
C ARG A 34 -3.69 -12.67 9.92
N ASN A 35 -3.00 -13.73 9.48
CA ASN A 35 -2.15 -14.54 10.36
C ASN A 35 -0.88 -13.82 10.82
N ASN A 36 -0.34 -12.92 9.99
CA ASN A 36 0.87 -12.14 10.27
C ASN A 36 0.57 -10.70 10.67
N ARG A 37 -0.65 -10.42 11.16
CA ARG A 37 -1.14 -9.06 11.45
C ARG A 37 -0.25 -8.30 12.44
N ALA A 38 0.44 -9.01 13.34
CA ALA A 38 1.37 -8.42 14.30
C ALA A 38 2.55 -7.68 13.62
N ASP A 39 2.96 -8.11 12.43
CA ASP A 39 4.06 -7.48 11.68
C ASP A 39 3.75 -6.03 11.34
N LEU A 40 2.46 -5.72 11.08
CA LEU A 40 2.00 -4.36 10.78
C LEU A 40 2.17 -3.40 11.97
N GLN A 41 2.24 -3.92 13.20
CA GLN A 41 2.45 -3.10 14.39
C GLN A 41 3.93 -3.01 14.79
N ASN A 42 4.70 -4.05 14.48
CA ASN A 42 6.08 -4.19 14.93
C ASN A 42 7.11 -3.66 13.93
N HIS A 43 6.71 -3.45 12.68
CA HIS A 43 7.61 -3.10 11.58
C HIS A 43 7.15 -1.89 10.79
N THR A 44 8.11 -1.18 10.21
CA THR A 44 7.86 -0.07 9.28
C THR A 44 7.42 -0.59 7.91
N LEU A 45 6.77 0.24 7.10
CA LEU A 45 6.36 -0.16 5.74
C LEU A 45 7.52 -0.76 4.90
N PRO A 46 8.74 -0.18 4.88
CA PRO A 46 9.87 -0.79 4.17
C PRO A 46 10.25 -2.18 4.67
N GLN A 47 10.22 -2.40 5.99
CA GLN A 47 10.55 -3.70 6.59
C GLN A 47 9.52 -4.75 6.22
N ILE A 48 8.23 -4.39 6.29
CA ILE A 48 7.11 -5.26 5.90
C ILE A 48 7.25 -5.66 4.43
N ALA A 49 7.53 -4.70 3.55
CA ALA A 49 7.73 -4.97 2.13
C ALA A 49 8.91 -5.91 1.87
N ASP A 50 10.04 -5.73 2.57
CA ASP A 50 11.21 -6.62 2.43
C ASP A 50 10.96 -8.03 3.00
N MET A 51 10.20 -8.15 4.09
CA MET A 51 9.87 -9.45 4.72
C MET A 51 8.91 -10.29 3.88
N HIS A 52 7.92 -9.64 3.26
CA HIS A 52 6.83 -10.30 2.55
C HIS A 52 6.95 -10.22 1.02
N GLY A 53 8.09 -9.71 0.52
CA GLY A 53 8.36 -9.62 -0.92
C GLY A 53 7.39 -8.69 -1.68
N ALA A 54 6.75 -7.75 -1.00
CA ALA A 54 5.82 -6.80 -1.63
C ALA A 54 6.61 -5.70 -2.34
N HIS A 55 7.11 -5.98 -3.55
CA HIS A 55 7.92 -5.08 -4.35
C HIS A 55 7.34 -4.89 -5.75
N GLY A 56 7.27 -3.64 -6.23
CA GLY A 56 6.79 -3.35 -7.60
C GLY A 56 7.65 -3.91 -8.75
N ALA A 57 8.76 -4.59 -8.47
CA ALA A 57 9.65 -5.19 -9.48
C ALA A 57 9.13 -6.54 -10.01
N ASP A 58 8.15 -7.14 -9.35
CA ASP A 58 7.65 -8.49 -9.68
C ASP A 58 6.60 -8.49 -10.80
N TYR A 59 6.23 -7.32 -11.35
CA TYR A 59 5.20 -7.23 -12.39
C TYR A 59 5.47 -6.13 -13.45
N PRO A 60 5.45 -6.43 -14.76
CA PRO A 60 5.51 -7.76 -15.37
C PRO A 60 6.95 -8.30 -15.34
N LEU A 61 7.09 -9.60 -15.06
CA LEU A 61 8.33 -10.40 -15.15
C LEU A 61 9.23 -9.96 -16.30
N GLY A 62 10.20 -9.10 -16.01
CA GLY A 62 10.90 -8.38 -17.08
C GLY A 62 11.99 -7.46 -16.59
N SER A 63 12.86 -7.99 -15.73
CA SER A 63 14.13 -7.38 -15.29
C SER A 63 14.02 -6.05 -14.53
N ASP A 64 14.44 -6.04 -13.26
CA ASP A 64 14.92 -4.83 -12.56
C ASP A 64 16.46 -4.84 -12.61
N PRO A 65 17.10 -4.65 -13.79
CA PRO A 65 18.54 -4.75 -13.93
C PRO A 65 19.18 -3.68 -13.05
N GLY A 66 19.85 -4.14 -11.99
CA GLY A 66 20.49 -3.28 -11.01
C GLY A 66 19.60 -2.82 -9.85
N GLY A 67 18.38 -3.36 -9.66
CA GLY A 67 17.58 -3.14 -8.45
C GLY A 67 17.02 -1.71 -8.29
N ALA A 68 16.90 -0.96 -9.39
CA ALA A 68 16.53 0.44 -9.38
C ALA A 68 15.07 0.64 -8.95
N ILE A 69 14.16 -0.23 -9.43
CA ILE A 69 12.74 -0.18 -9.09
C ILE A 69 12.56 -0.51 -7.61
N ARG A 70 13.21 -1.58 -7.13
CA ARG A 70 13.18 -1.95 -5.71
C ARG A 70 13.73 -0.85 -4.80
N ARG A 71 14.84 -0.20 -5.18
CA ARG A 71 15.40 0.93 -4.41
C ARG A 71 14.44 2.12 -4.35
N ARG A 72 13.83 2.47 -5.48
CA ARG A 72 12.84 3.55 -5.52
C ARG A 72 11.66 3.21 -4.62
N TRP A 73 11.15 1.97 -4.69
CA TRP A 73 10.03 1.51 -3.87
C TRP A 73 10.31 1.66 -2.38
N ARG A 74 11.49 1.18 -1.96
CA ARG A 74 11.93 1.34 -0.58
C ARG A 74 12.07 2.80 -0.16
N SER A 75 12.61 3.65 -1.03
CA SER A 75 12.71 5.09 -0.78
C SER A 75 11.33 5.72 -0.59
N TRP A 76 10.35 5.30 -1.40
CA TRP A 76 8.98 5.78 -1.26
C TRP A 76 8.34 5.37 0.07
N LEU A 77 8.37 4.08 0.41
CA LEU A 77 7.83 3.59 1.69
C LEU A 77 8.49 4.29 2.88
N THR A 78 9.79 4.57 2.78
CA THR A 78 10.53 5.32 3.81
C THR A 78 10.02 6.75 3.94
N LYS A 79 9.69 7.41 2.82
CA LYS A 79 9.13 8.76 2.84
C LYS A 79 7.70 8.81 3.38
N LEU A 80 6.88 7.81 3.09
CA LEU A 80 5.57 7.69 3.74
C LEU A 80 5.72 7.51 5.25
N GLU A 81 6.67 6.70 5.69
CA GLU A 81 6.96 6.50 7.12
C GLU A 81 7.32 7.80 7.84
N GLN A 82 8.01 8.70 7.14
CA GLN A 82 8.52 9.96 7.68
C GLN A 82 7.59 11.16 7.44
N SER A 83 6.59 11.03 6.57
CA SER A 83 5.64 12.11 6.28
C SER A 83 4.58 12.21 7.38
N ASN A 84 4.20 13.43 7.73
CA ASN A 84 3.06 13.65 8.61
C ASN A 84 1.78 13.70 7.79
N ASN A 85 0.73 13.06 8.27
CA ASN A 85 -0.59 13.17 7.71
C ASN A 85 -1.23 14.47 8.22
N PRO A 86 -1.57 15.43 7.34
CA PRO A 86 -2.22 16.67 7.75
C PRO A 86 -3.62 16.43 8.33
N ASN A 87 -4.27 15.31 7.99
CA ASN A 87 -5.64 15.01 8.43
C ASN A 87 -5.70 14.50 9.88
N THR A 88 -4.67 13.79 10.33
CA THR A 88 -4.67 13.10 11.64
C THR A 88 -3.57 13.61 12.58
N GLY A 89 -2.53 14.27 12.05
CA GLY A 89 -1.32 14.64 12.78
C GLY A 89 -0.33 13.50 13.00
N ASN A 90 -0.68 12.27 12.63
CA ASN A 90 0.18 11.08 12.76
C ASN A 90 1.20 10.98 11.61
N ARG A 91 2.09 9.98 11.68
CA ARG A 91 2.89 9.58 10.52
C ARG A 91 2.01 8.82 9.52
N ILE A 92 2.12 9.15 8.23
CA ILE A 92 1.33 8.50 7.16
C ILE A 92 1.57 6.99 7.15
N GLY A 93 2.84 6.56 7.29
CA GLY A 93 3.15 5.13 7.36
C GLY A 93 2.45 4.41 8.52
N LYS A 94 2.29 5.09 9.67
CA LYS A 94 1.55 4.55 10.81
C LYS A 94 0.06 4.44 10.50
N ASP A 95 -0.56 5.51 9.98
CA ASP A 95 -1.99 5.49 9.62
C ASP A 95 -2.30 4.35 8.62
N ILE A 96 -1.46 4.19 7.59
CA ILE A 96 -1.62 3.08 6.62
C ILE A 96 -1.59 1.72 7.33
N ARG A 97 -0.60 1.47 8.21
CA ARG A 97 -0.49 0.19 8.92
C ARG A 97 -1.66 -0.05 9.86
N ASP A 98 -2.11 0.97 10.57
CA ASP A 98 -3.27 0.89 11.46
C ASP A 98 -4.54 0.57 10.66
N TYR A 99 -4.76 1.23 9.51
CA TYR A 99 -5.93 0.98 8.65
C TYR A 99 -5.95 -0.44 8.07
N ILE A 100 -4.78 -0.95 7.65
CA ILE A 100 -4.64 -2.34 7.22
C ILE A 100 -4.94 -3.27 8.39
N HIS A 101 -4.31 -3.04 9.54
CA HIS A 101 -4.47 -3.86 10.73
C HIS A 101 -5.95 -3.95 11.14
N ASP A 102 -6.65 -2.83 11.15
CA ASP A 102 -8.08 -2.75 11.47
C ASP A 102 -8.94 -3.47 10.43
N GLY A 103 -8.56 -3.40 9.14
CA GLY A 103 -9.24 -4.13 8.08
C GLY A 103 -9.12 -5.64 8.29
N LEU A 104 -7.90 -6.11 8.55
CA LEU A 104 -7.61 -7.52 8.83
C LEU A 104 -8.25 -8.01 10.14
N ALA A 105 -8.55 -7.13 11.08
CA ALA A 105 -9.29 -7.46 12.31
C ALA A 105 -10.77 -7.77 12.07
N ASN A 106 -11.35 -7.20 11.00
CA ASN A 106 -12.72 -7.46 10.62
C ASN A 106 -12.81 -8.76 9.82
N ALA A 107 -13.44 -9.80 10.39
CA ALA A 107 -13.61 -11.09 9.72
C ALA A 107 -14.37 -10.98 8.38
N ASN A 108 -15.25 -9.98 8.25
CA ASN A 108 -16.04 -9.72 7.05
C ASN A 108 -15.28 -8.89 5.99
N CYS A 109 -14.10 -8.34 6.31
CA CYS A 109 -13.29 -7.58 5.36
C CYS A 109 -12.47 -8.54 4.49
N LEU A 110 -12.89 -8.77 3.25
CA LEU A 110 -12.30 -9.81 2.39
C LEU A 110 -11.27 -9.28 1.40
N GLU A 111 -11.16 -7.97 1.25
CA GLU A 111 -10.09 -7.34 0.48
C GLU A 111 -9.75 -5.97 1.03
N ILE A 112 -8.50 -5.56 0.90
CA ILE A 112 -8.06 -4.18 1.14
C ILE A 112 -7.45 -3.66 -0.14
N VAL A 113 -7.99 -2.55 -0.63
CA VAL A 113 -7.61 -1.93 -1.89
C VAL A 113 -6.96 -0.59 -1.61
N PHE A 114 -5.80 -0.38 -2.21
CA PHE A 114 -5.08 0.87 -2.20
C PHE A 114 -5.37 1.61 -3.50
N ALA A 115 -5.90 2.83 -3.35
CA ALA A 115 -5.97 3.80 -4.42
C ALA A 115 -4.88 4.85 -4.21
N VAL A 116 -4.16 5.20 -5.27
CA VAL A 116 -3.15 6.25 -5.24
C VAL A 116 -3.64 7.39 -6.12
N VAL A 117 -3.76 8.58 -5.53
CA VAL A 117 -4.32 9.76 -6.20
C VAL A 117 -3.30 10.90 -6.16
N PRO A 118 -3.09 11.64 -7.26
CA PRO A 118 -2.27 12.85 -7.24
C PRO A 118 -2.92 13.96 -6.40
N ALA A 119 -2.11 14.68 -5.62
CA ALA A 119 -2.54 15.78 -4.76
C ALA A 119 -1.41 16.80 -4.53
N ALA A 120 -1.78 17.95 -3.95
CA ALA A 120 -0.84 19.03 -3.60
C ALA A 120 -0.09 18.79 -2.27
N ALA A 121 -0.39 17.70 -1.56
CA ALA A 121 0.32 17.27 -0.36
C ALA A 121 0.22 15.73 -0.23
N VAL A 122 1.16 15.12 0.47
CA VAL A 122 1.05 13.70 0.82
C VAL A 122 0.09 13.58 2.01
N SER A 123 -0.94 12.76 1.87
CA SER A 123 -1.87 12.43 2.94
C SER A 123 -2.45 11.03 2.74
N VAL A 124 -3.11 10.51 3.75
CA VAL A 124 -3.94 9.31 3.62
C VAL A 124 -5.30 9.63 4.22
N ASP A 125 -6.36 9.25 3.51
CA ASP A 125 -7.72 9.43 3.97
C ASP A 125 -8.09 8.35 4.98
N ALA A 126 -9.10 8.63 5.81
CA ALA A 126 -9.73 7.58 6.60
C ALA A 126 -10.27 6.47 5.67
N PRO A 127 -10.11 5.19 6.04
CA PRO A 127 -10.53 4.09 5.20
C PRO A 127 -12.05 4.08 5.03
N VAL A 128 -12.50 3.72 3.83
CA VAL A 128 -13.92 3.55 3.50
C VAL A 128 -14.21 2.09 3.24
N ASP A 129 -15.15 1.52 3.98
CA ASP A 129 -15.64 0.17 3.72
C ASP A 129 -16.75 0.22 2.64
N TYR A 130 -16.66 -0.67 1.65
CA TYR A 130 -17.66 -0.82 0.60
C TYR A 130 -18.20 -2.26 0.58
N PRO A 131 -19.49 -2.46 0.27
CA PRO A 131 -20.07 -3.80 0.26
C PRO A 131 -19.52 -4.62 -0.90
N LEU A 132 -19.25 -5.90 -0.65
CA LEU A 132 -18.96 -6.88 -1.69
C LEU A 132 -20.22 -7.67 -2.03
N ALA A 133 -20.35 -8.04 -3.31
CA ALA A 133 -21.50 -8.78 -3.79
C ALA A 133 -21.56 -10.21 -3.20
N THR A 134 -20.41 -10.84 -2.99
CA THR A 134 -20.32 -12.24 -2.54
C THR A 134 -19.08 -12.43 -1.68
N PRO A 135 -19.19 -13.09 -0.51
CA PRO A 135 -20.40 -13.52 0.18
C PRO A 135 -21.21 -12.35 0.77
N ALA A 136 -22.51 -12.56 1.00
CA ALA A 136 -23.38 -11.53 1.55
C ALA A 136 -22.91 -11.03 2.92
N GLY A 137 -22.90 -9.71 3.12
CA GLY A 137 -22.42 -9.08 4.35
C GLY A 137 -20.90 -8.91 4.44
N SER A 138 -20.14 -9.32 3.41
CA SER A 138 -18.72 -9.01 3.31
C SER A 138 -18.47 -7.59 2.78
N VAL A 139 -17.30 -7.06 3.14
CA VAL A 139 -16.86 -5.72 2.77
C VAL A 139 -15.45 -5.76 2.19
N GLY A 140 -15.17 -4.83 1.29
CA GLY A 140 -13.82 -4.44 0.92
C GLY A 140 -13.48 -3.11 1.60
N ARG A 141 -12.21 -2.90 1.88
CA ARG A 141 -11.73 -1.65 2.49
C ARG A 141 -10.88 -0.87 1.51
N LEU A 142 -11.25 0.37 1.23
CA LEU A 142 -10.50 1.29 0.40
C LEU A 142 -9.61 2.20 1.27
N ILE A 143 -8.30 2.20 1.00
CA ILE A 143 -7.33 3.14 1.56
C ILE A 143 -6.83 4.03 0.43
N THR A 144 -7.13 5.33 0.52
CA THR A 144 -6.71 6.31 -0.48
C THR A 144 -5.46 7.04 -0.01
N ILE A 145 -4.37 6.91 -0.77
CA ILE A 145 -3.10 7.59 -0.52
C ILE A 145 -2.97 8.73 -1.52
N HIS A 146 -2.93 9.95 -1.00
CA HIS A 146 -2.67 11.16 -1.76
C HIS A 146 -1.17 11.39 -1.86
N THR A 147 -0.71 11.72 -3.05
CA THR A 147 0.71 11.77 -3.35
C THR A 147 1.06 12.99 -4.17
N LEU A 148 2.22 13.57 -3.88
CA LEU A 148 2.74 14.75 -4.56
C LEU A 148 3.25 14.38 -5.95
N GLU A 149 2.87 15.17 -6.95
CA GLU A 149 3.67 15.30 -8.17
C GLU A 149 4.95 16.06 -7.80
N ILE A 150 6.11 15.47 -8.10
CA ILE A 150 7.40 16.08 -7.75
C ILE A 150 8.10 16.49 -9.03
N ASP A 151 8.02 17.77 -9.36
CA ASP A 151 8.85 18.46 -10.37
C ASP A 151 10.23 18.87 -9.78
N ASP A 152 10.89 17.97 -9.04
CA ASP A 152 12.18 18.30 -8.40
C ASP A 152 13.34 17.53 -9.06
N PRO A 153 14.28 18.24 -9.74
CA PRO A 153 15.45 17.62 -10.38
C PRO A 153 16.47 17.02 -9.40
N LYS A 154 16.25 17.09 -8.07
CA LYS A 154 17.15 16.56 -7.04
C LYS A 154 16.82 15.15 -6.53
N TRP A 155 16.02 14.39 -7.29
CA TRP A 155 15.77 12.95 -7.07
C TRP A 155 16.50 12.04 -8.06
#